data_AF-A0A7R8WA79-F1
#
_entry.id   AF-A0A7R8WA79-F1
#
_cell.length_a   1.000
_cell.length_b   1.000
_cell.length_c   1.000
_cell.angle_alpha   90.00
_cell.angle_beta   90.00
_cell.angle_gamma   90.00
#
_symmetry.space_group_name_H-M   'P 1'
#
loop_
_entity.id
_entity.type
_entity.pdbx_description
1 polymer ?
#
loop_
_entity_poly.entity_id
_entity_poly.type
_entity_poly.pdbx_seq_one_letter_code
_entity_poly.pdbx_strand_id
1 'polypeptide(L)'
;MAKPTPSNTSGGAFTKDVVEDHFSMEDDFLTWKDLFWSRLCEKFGLEQSLEEMNMRQFKCTIHEEGDPVLARLYTGEVARLKSYVNQRPPYDSKNPYLSPILEHRELHKGGDRSCMHLEFGTEGTRMRYESGEQF
;
A
#
# COMPACT_ATOMS: atom_id res chain seq x y z
N MET A 1 -16.43 -44.45 38.12
CA MET A 1 -16.62 -43.99 36.73
C MET A 1 -15.81 -42.72 36.54
N ALA A 2 -14.71 -42.80 35.80
CA ALA A 2 -13.83 -41.67 35.53
C ALA A 2 -14.51 -40.73 34.51
N LYS A 3 -14.53 -39.42 34.81
CA LYS A 3 -14.88 -38.41 33.82
C LYS A 3 -13.70 -38.27 32.84
N PRO A 4 -13.95 -38.19 31.52
CA PRO A 4 -12.89 -38.06 30.54
C PRO A 4 -12.29 -36.64 30.61
N THR A 5 -10.96 -36.58 30.69
CA THR A 5 -10.15 -35.38 30.45
C THR A 5 -10.28 -34.95 28.99
N PRO A 6 -10.57 -33.67 28.68
CA PRO A 6 -10.47 -33.20 27.31
C PRO A 6 -8.99 -33.09 26.91
N SER A 7 -8.64 -33.81 25.86
CA SER A 7 -7.33 -33.85 25.22
C SER A 7 -6.98 -32.49 24.62
N ASN A 8 -5.89 -31.90 25.11
CA ASN A 8 -5.24 -30.75 24.51
C ASN A 8 -4.27 -31.23 23.42
N THR A 9 -4.62 -31.02 22.16
CA THR A 9 -3.74 -31.00 20.95
C THR A 9 -4.67 -30.64 19.79
N SER A 10 -4.60 -29.53 19.08
CA SER A 10 -3.50 -28.59 18.77
C SER A 10 -4.10 -27.19 18.59
N GLY A 11 -3.83 -26.28 19.53
CA GLY A 11 -4.31 -24.90 19.50
C GLY A 11 -3.57 -24.05 18.47
N GLY A 12 -4.14 -23.90 17.27
CA GLY A 12 -3.90 -22.71 16.46
C GLY A 12 -4.52 -21.53 17.20
N ALA A 13 -3.72 -20.72 17.89
CA ALA A 13 -4.22 -19.62 18.73
C ALA A 13 -4.91 -18.49 17.93
N PHE A 14 -4.78 -18.51 16.61
CA PHE A 14 -5.32 -17.50 15.70
C PHE A 14 -5.93 -18.23 14.50
N THR A 15 -7.22 -18.03 14.25
CA THR A 15 -7.89 -18.51 13.05
C THR A 15 -7.53 -17.61 11.87
N LYS A 16 -7.35 -18.20 10.69
CA LYS A 16 -7.25 -17.44 9.45
C LYS A 16 -8.68 -17.04 9.06
N ASP A 17 -9.08 -15.83 9.41
CA ASP A 17 -10.33 -15.27 8.89
C ASP A 17 -10.07 -14.76 7.47
N VAL A 18 -10.94 -15.14 6.54
CA VAL A 18 -10.85 -14.71 5.15
C VAL A 18 -11.51 -13.34 5.07
N VAL A 19 -10.72 -12.31 4.79
CA VAL A 19 -11.22 -10.97 4.45
C VAL A 19 -11.75 -11.06 3.02
N GLU A 20 -13.03 -10.80 2.84
CA GLU A 20 -13.70 -10.86 1.53
C GLU A 20 -13.98 -9.43 1.06
N ASP A 21 -13.34 -8.99 -0.02
CA ASP A 21 -13.43 -7.62 -0.56
C ASP A 21 -14.77 -7.33 -1.29
N HIS A 22 -15.84 -7.99 -0.88
CA HIS A 22 -17.15 -7.88 -1.53
C HIS A 22 -18.05 -6.82 -0.89
N PHE A 23 -17.71 -6.34 0.32
CA PHE A 23 -18.51 -5.33 1.03
C PHE A 23 -17.67 -4.26 1.71
N SER A 24 -16.82 -4.64 2.68
CA SER A 24 -15.99 -3.70 3.44
C SER A 24 -14.78 -4.41 4.04
N MET A 25 -13.61 -4.22 3.42
CA MET A 25 -12.35 -4.71 4.00
C MET A 25 -12.05 -4.09 5.36
N GLU A 26 -12.55 -2.88 5.64
CA GLU A 26 -12.36 -2.20 6.91
C GLU A 26 -13.10 -2.92 8.05
N ASP A 27 -14.37 -3.27 7.85
CA ASP A 27 -15.18 -3.95 8.87
C ASP A 27 -14.65 -5.36 9.18
N ASP A 28 -14.22 -6.08 8.14
CA ASP A 28 -13.56 -7.38 8.27
C ASP A 28 -12.26 -7.26 9.08
N PHE A 29 -11.43 -6.25 8.75
CA PHE A 29 -10.20 -5.99 9.49
C PHE A 29 -10.45 -5.61 10.94
N LEU A 30 -11.45 -4.77 11.23
CA LEU A 30 -11.81 -4.38 12.60
C LEU A 30 -12.27 -5.59 13.42
N THR A 31 -13.14 -6.43 12.84
CA THR A 31 -13.63 -7.66 13.47
C THR A 31 -12.47 -8.60 13.80
N TRP A 32 -11.60 -8.85 12.81
CA TRP A 32 -10.42 -9.68 13.00
C TRP A 32 -9.47 -9.11 14.07
N LYS A 33 -9.21 -7.80 14.05
CA LYS A 33 -8.32 -7.12 14.99
C LYS A 33 -8.80 -7.29 16.43
N ASP A 34 -10.09 -7.13 16.68
CA ASP A 34 -10.67 -7.22 18.03
C ASP A 34 -10.63 -8.65 18.57
N LEU A 35 -10.93 -9.64 17.71
CA LEU A 35 -10.77 -11.05 18.04
C LEU A 35 -9.29 -11.40 18.32
N PHE A 36 -8.38 -10.93 17.46
CA PHE A 36 -6.95 -11.14 17.61
C PHE A 36 -6.43 -10.63 18.95
N TRP A 37 -6.75 -9.38 19.32
CA TRP A 37 -6.29 -8.80 20.58
C TRP A 37 -6.88 -9.51 21.79
N SER A 38 -8.17 -9.86 21.75
CA SER A 38 -8.83 -10.61 22.82
C SER A 38 -8.11 -11.94 23.10
N ARG A 39 -7.80 -12.72 22.05
CA ARG A 39 -7.10 -14.01 22.18
C ARG A 39 -5.66 -13.85 22.64
N LEU A 40 -4.98 -12.79 22.19
CA LEU A 40 -3.61 -12.51 22.56
C LEU A 40 -3.52 -12.15 24.05
N CYS A 41 -4.41 -11.30 24.55
CA CYS A 41 -4.51 -10.96 25.97
C CYS A 41 -4.78 -12.19 26.85
N GLU A 42 -5.75 -13.03 26.46
CA GLU A 42 -6.08 -14.28 27.18
C GLU A 42 -4.88 -15.24 27.25
N LYS A 43 -4.17 -15.43 26.13
CA LYS A 43 -3.05 -16.38 26.04
C LYS A 43 -1.83 -15.95 26.84
N PHE A 44 -1.53 -14.65 26.88
CA PHE A 44 -0.34 -14.12 27.54
C PHE A 44 -0.62 -13.49 28.91
N GLY A 45 -1.87 -13.51 29.37
CA GLY A 45 -2.27 -12.88 30.63
C GLY A 45 -2.02 -11.37 30.65
N LEU A 46 -2.19 -10.71 29.49
CA LEU A 46 -2.00 -9.27 29.34
C LEU A 46 -3.32 -8.54 29.60
N GLU A 47 -3.24 -7.38 30.25
CA GLU A 47 -4.35 -6.45 30.33
C GLU A 47 -4.17 -5.36 29.27
N GLN A 48 -5.22 -5.14 28.47
CA GLN A 48 -5.21 -4.06 27.49
C GLN A 48 -5.35 -2.73 28.23
N SER A 49 -4.40 -1.81 28.06
CA SER A 49 -4.57 -0.44 28.52
C SER A 49 -5.72 0.21 27.75
N LEU A 50 -6.70 0.75 28.46
CA LEU A 50 -7.84 1.50 27.90
C LEU A 50 -7.48 2.94 27.55
N GLU A 51 -6.25 3.37 27.84
CA GLU A 51 -5.78 4.69 27.48
C GLU A 51 -5.46 4.73 25.98
N GLU A 52 -6.37 5.31 25.20
CA GLU A 52 -6.08 5.71 23.82
C GLU A 52 -4.99 6.80 23.83
N MET A 53 -3.75 6.36 23.68
CA MET A 53 -2.62 7.27 23.58
C MET A 53 -2.39 7.67 22.12
N ASN A 54 -2.55 8.96 21.81
CA ASN A 54 -2.19 9.50 20.50
C ASN A 54 -0.65 9.58 20.38
N MET A 55 -0.04 8.49 19.91
CA MET A 55 1.40 8.44 19.62
C MET A 55 1.68 8.86 18.18
N ARG A 56 2.40 9.96 18.00
CA ARG A 56 2.86 10.40 16.68
C ARG A 56 4.08 9.60 16.24
N GLN A 57 4.03 8.97 15.07
CA GLN A 57 5.18 8.30 14.47
C GLN A 57 6.19 9.28 13.86
N PHE A 58 5.73 10.49 13.49
CA PHE A 58 6.54 11.50 12.82
C PHE A 58 6.56 12.83 13.57
N LYS A 59 7.66 13.57 13.41
CA LYS A 59 7.83 14.93 13.90
C LYS A 59 7.85 15.91 12.72
N CYS A 60 7.05 16.96 12.80
CA CYS A 60 7.10 18.05 11.83
C CYS A 60 8.36 18.90 12.05
N THR A 61 9.10 19.17 10.97
CA THR A 61 10.26 20.06 10.95
C THR A 61 10.07 21.04 9.80
N ILE A 62 10.15 22.33 10.08
CA ILE A 62 9.97 23.41 9.09
C ILE A 62 11.37 23.82 8.60
N HIS A 63 11.54 23.94 7.30
CA HIS A 63 12.76 24.40 6.65
C HIS A 63 12.55 25.82 6.13
N GLU A 64 13.36 26.76 6.61
CA GLU A 64 13.29 28.20 6.26
C GLU A 64 14.14 28.53 5.02
N GLU A 65 13.87 29.69 4.41
CA GLU A 65 14.68 30.19 3.29
C GLU A 65 16.17 30.26 3.66
N GLY A 66 17.02 29.68 2.81
CA GLY A 66 18.46 29.59 3.03
C GLY A 66 18.93 28.27 3.67
N ASP A 67 18.02 27.38 4.07
CA ASP A 67 18.40 26.04 4.52
C ASP A 67 19.02 25.24 3.34
N PRO A 68 20.24 24.68 3.48
CA PRO A 68 20.85 23.81 2.48
C PRO A 68 19.98 22.63 2.04
N VAL A 69 19.04 22.17 2.89
CA VAL A 69 18.08 21.10 2.59
C VAL A 69 17.15 21.50 1.44
N LEU A 70 16.89 22.79 1.22
CA LEU A 70 16.04 23.26 0.13
C LEU A 70 16.60 22.89 -1.27
N ALA A 71 17.92 22.73 -1.40
CA ALA A 71 18.54 22.25 -2.64
C ALA A 71 18.29 20.74 -2.92
N ARG A 72 17.73 20.04 -1.92
CA ARG A 72 17.49 18.59 -1.89
C ARG A 72 16.02 18.24 -1.60
N LEU A 73 15.10 19.10 -2.04
CA LEU A 73 13.67 18.86 -1.93
C LEU A 73 13.18 17.84 -2.96
N TYR A 74 12.32 16.94 -2.49
CA TYR A 74 11.50 16.12 -3.35
C TYR A 74 10.41 16.98 -4.00
N THR A 75 10.16 16.75 -5.28
CA THR A 75 9.20 17.51 -6.11
C THR A 75 8.13 16.61 -6.74
N GLY A 76 7.99 15.39 -6.23
CA GLY A 76 7.03 14.39 -6.70
C GLY A 76 7.66 13.03 -7.01
N GLU A 77 8.99 12.91 -6.94
CA GLU A 77 9.68 11.64 -7.13
C GLU A 77 9.36 10.64 -6.02
N VAL A 78 9.20 9.36 -6.38
CA VAL A 78 8.79 8.29 -5.45
C VAL A 78 9.79 8.02 -4.33
N ALA A 79 11.10 8.01 -4.65
CA ALA A 79 12.10 7.54 -3.69
C ALA A 79 13.46 8.24 -3.81
N ARG A 80 14.08 8.22 -4.99
CA ARG A 80 15.39 8.86 -5.18
C ARG A 80 15.20 10.31 -5.61
N LEU A 81 15.80 11.23 -4.85
CA LEU A 81 15.83 12.65 -5.17
C LEU A 81 16.30 12.89 -6.63
N LYS A 82 15.59 13.75 -7.37
CA LYS A 82 15.87 14.07 -8.78
C LYS A 82 15.78 12.87 -9.73
N SER A 83 15.10 11.76 -9.38
CA SER A 83 14.94 10.61 -10.28
C SER A 83 14.09 10.93 -11.51
N TYR A 84 13.10 11.81 -11.39
CA TYR A 84 12.26 12.24 -12.51
C TYR A 84 13.02 13.08 -13.52
N VAL A 85 14.00 13.86 -13.05
CA VAL A 85 14.92 14.62 -13.93
C VAL A 85 16.01 13.71 -14.49
N ASN A 86 16.62 12.88 -13.64
CA ASN A 86 17.73 12.00 -13.99
C ASN A 86 17.26 10.54 -14.11
N GLN A 87 16.47 10.27 -15.14
CA GLN A 87 15.92 8.95 -15.44
C GLN A 87 17.03 7.98 -15.86
N ARG A 88 17.15 6.87 -15.13
CA ARG A 88 18.12 5.82 -15.41
C ARG A 88 17.48 4.45 -15.16
N PRO A 89 17.61 3.49 -16.08
CA PRO A 89 17.13 2.13 -15.85
C PRO A 89 17.98 1.42 -14.77
N PRO A 90 17.47 0.34 -14.15
CA PRO A 90 16.15 -0.28 -14.40
C PRO A 90 14.99 0.55 -13.83
N TYR A 91 13.83 0.45 -14.47
CA TYR A 91 12.60 1.10 -14.03
C TYR A 91 11.71 0.08 -13.30
N ASP A 92 11.20 0.48 -12.14
CA ASP A 92 10.36 -0.33 -11.26
C ASP A 92 9.45 0.58 -10.41
N SER A 93 8.72 0.02 -9.45
CA SER A 93 7.81 0.80 -8.60
C SER A 93 8.49 1.88 -7.74
N LYS A 94 9.81 1.79 -7.51
CA LYS A 94 10.60 2.78 -6.75
C LYS A 94 11.31 3.78 -7.68
N ASN A 95 11.38 3.48 -8.97
CA ASN A 95 11.98 4.31 -10.00
C ASN A 95 11.12 4.24 -11.28
N PRO A 96 9.94 4.86 -11.30
CA PRO A 96 9.06 4.79 -12.47
C PRO A 96 9.66 5.57 -13.64
N TYR A 97 9.34 5.10 -14.85
CA TYR A 97 9.70 5.78 -16.08
C TYR A 97 8.68 6.87 -16.41
N LEU A 98 9.15 8.10 -16.65
CA LEU A 98 8.28 9.19 -17.13
C LEU A 98 8.07 9.08 -18.64
N SER A 99 7.16 8.19 -19.03
CA SER A 99 6.82 7.96 -20.42
C SER A 99 6.09 9.15 -21.04
N PRO A 100 6.52 9.66 -22.22
CA PRO A 100 5.72 10.61 -22.98
C PRO A 100 4.42 9.95 -23.46
N ILE A 101 3.34 10.73 -23.48
CA ILE A 101 2.08 10.35 -24.13
C ILE A 101 2.21 10.72 -25.61
N LEU A 102 2.20 9.72 -26.48
CA LEU A 102 2.34 9.87 -27.93
C LEU A 102 0.98 10.15 -28.58
N GLU A 103 -0.06 9.44 -28.13
CA GLU A 103 -1.42 9.59 -28.61
C GLU A 103 -2.39 9.68 -27.44
N HIS A 104 -3.43 10.49 -27.60
CA HIS A 104 -4.51 10.67 -26.63
C HIS A 104 -5.81 10.97 -27.38
N ARG A 105 -6.77 10.02 -27.32
CA ARG A 105 -8.05 10.17 -28.03
C ARG A 105 -9.22 9.58 -27.26
N GLU A 106 -10.36 10.25 -27.39
CA GLU A 106 -11.66 9.77 -26.88
C GLU A 106 -12.19 8.64 -27.78
N LEU A 107 -12.57 7.52 -27.18
CA LEU A 107 -13.14 6.35 -27.86
C LEU A 107 -14.66 6.46 -28.00
N HIS A 108 -15.33 7.14 -27.07
CA HIS A 108 -16.77 7.34 -27.16
C HIS A 108 -17.11 8.50 -28.08
N LYS A 109 -18.25 8.38 -28.79
CA LYS A 109 -18.75 9.42 -29.70
C LYS A 109 -19.98 10.16 -29.12
N GLY A 110 -20.33 9.89 -27.87
CA GLY A 110 -21.49 10.48 -27.16
C GLY A 110 -21.83 9.68 -25.90
N GLY A 111 -22.77 10.21 -25.10
CA GLY A 111 -23.18 9.63 -23.81
C GLY A 111 -22.67 10.43 -22.60
N ASP A 112 -22.78 9.83 -21.42
CA ASP A 112 -22.42 10.38 -20.11
C ASP A 112 -21.07 9.88 -19.58
N ARG A 113 -20.36 9.04 -20.35
CA ARG A 113 -19.08 8.42 -19.97
C ARG A 113 -17.98 8.77 -20.98
N SER A 114 -16.76 8.97 -20.48
CA SER A 114 -15.54 9.10 -21.28
C SER A 114 -14.73 7.80 -21.19
N CYS A 115 -14.14 7.39 -22.31
CA CYS A 115 -13.18 6.30 -22.38
C CYS A 115 -12.02 6.73 -23.29
N MET A 116 -10.81 6.78 -22.74
CA MET A 116 -9.65 7.30 -23.45
C MET A 116 -8.70 6.18 -23.89
N HIS A 117 -8.18 6.32 -25.10
CA HIS A 117 -7.03 5.54 -25.59
C HIS A 117 -5.78 6.40 -25.45
N LEU A 118 -4.76 5.85 -24.80
CA LEU A 118 -3.46 6.47 -24.59
C LEU A 118 -2.36 5.57 -25.16
N GLU A 119 -1.37 6.17 -25.81
CA GLU A 119 -0.15 5.47 -26.22
C GLU A 119 1.05 6.06 -25.50
N PHE A 120 1.84 5.20 -24.87
CA PHE A 120 3.00 5.57 -24.06
C PHE A 120 4.29 5.22 -24.81
N GLY A 121 5.15 6.22 -25.02
CA GLY A 121 6.43 6.02 -25.70
C GLY A 121 7.47 5.39 -24.77
N THR A 122 7.94 4.19 -25.08
CA THR A 122 8.93 3.46 -24.27
C THR A 122 10.31 3.39 -24.92
N GLU A 123 10.56 4.19 -25.96
CA GLU A 123 11.80 4.18 -26.72
C GLU A 123 13.04 4.50 -25.85
N GLY A 124 14.12 3.75 -26.03
CA GLY A 124 15.38 3.96 -25.29
C GLY A 124 15.37 3.50 -23.83
N THR A 125 14.22 3.05 -23.29
CA THR A 125 14.07 2.67 -21.88
C THR A 125 14.60 1.27 -21.57
N ARG A 126 14.72 0.42 -22.59
CA ARG A 126 14.98 -1.03 -22.48
C ARG A 126 13.94 -1.80 -21.67
N MET A 127 12.77 -1.21 -21.42
CA MET A 127 11.63 -1.94 -20.84
C MET A 127 11.14 -3.00 -21.83
N ARG A 128 10.66 -4.12 -21.28
CA ARG A 128 10.05 -5.22 -22.03
C ARG A 128 8.68 -5.44 -21.46
N TYR A 129 7.72 -5.68 -22.33
CA TYR A 129 6.39 -6.10 -21.94
C TYR A 129 5.84 -7.12 -22.93
N GLU A 130 4.91 -7.95 -22.46
CA GLU A 130 4.12 -8.86 -23.27
C GLU A 130 2.64 -8.50 -23.25
N SER A 131 1.89 -8.94 -24.27
CA SER A 131 0.44 -8.70 -24.31
C SER A 131 -0.25 -9.37 -23.12
N GLY A 132 -0.97 -8.57 -22.33
CA GLY A 132 -1.64 -9.02 -21.11
C GLY A 132 -0.94 -8.59 -19.81
N GLU A 133 0.27 -8.02 -19.90
CA GLU A 133 0.92 -7.39 -18.75
C GLU A 133 0.30 -6.04 -18.41
N GLN A 134 0.43 -5.65 -17.15
CA GLN A 134 -0.12 -4.41 -16.59
C GLN A 134 0.97 -3.33 -16.57
N PHE A 135 0.56 -2.10 -16.90
CA PHE A 135 1.39 -0.89 -16.89
C PHE A 135 1.16 -0.08 -15.62
#